data_AF-A0A3P1C3I0-F1
#
_entry.id   AF-A0A3P1C3I0-F1
#
_cell.length_a   1.000
_cell.length_b   1.000
_cell.length_c   1.000
_cell.angle_alpha   90.00
_cell.angle_beta   90.00
_cell.angle_gamma   90.00
#
_symmetry.space_group_name_H-M   'P 1'
#
loop_
_entity.id
_entity.type
_entity.pdbx_description
1 polymer ?
#
loop_
_entity_poly.entity_id
_entity_poly.type
_entity_poly.pdbx_seq_one_letter_code
_entity_poly.pdbx_strand_id
1 'polypeptide(L)' 'MPLASESSIDALVTKASEKNTLIEKINRNDTPLEIRLEDGSVVYLKKNSRFSYPAHFRAQSRETFLSGEAFF' A
#
# COMPACT_ATOMS: atom_id res chain seq x y z
N MET A 1 -15.37 -19.73 -39.30
CA MET A 1 -14.15 -19.05 -38.79
C MET A 1 -14.22 -17.59 -39.21
N PRO A 2 -13.86 -16.59 -38.39
CA PRO A 2 -13.29 -16.62 -37.03
C PRO A 2 -14.24 -16.08 -35.94
N LEU A 3 -13.89 -16.34 -34.68
CA LEU A 3 -14.54 -15.82 -33.47
C LEU A 3 -13.97 -14.44 -33.14
N ALA A 4 -14.81 -13.46 -32.84
CA ALA A 4 -14.41 -12.16 -32.29
C ALA A 4 -15.19 -11.89 -30.99
N SER A 5 -14.74 -12.50 -29.90
CA SER A 5 -15.27 -12.32 -28.55
C SER A 5 -14.18 -11.95 -27.54
N GLU A 6 -13.18 -11.18 -27.97
CA GLU A 6 -11.99 -10.85 -27.15
C GLU A 6 -11.85 -9.34 -26.95
N SER A 7 -12.91 -8.66 -26.48
CA SER A 7 -12.84 -7.21 -26.17
C SER A 7 -13.19 -6.87 -24.72
N SER A 8 -13.22 -7.86 -23.81
CA SER A 8 -13.51 -7.62 -22.38
C SER A 8 -12.40 -8.05 -21.42
N ILE A 9 -11.29 -8.63 -21.89
CA ILE A 9 -10.20 -9.05 -20.99
C ILE A 9 -9.15 -7.95 -20.83
N ASP A 10 -8.78 -7.22 -21.90
CA ASP A 10 -7.76 -6.16 -21.83
C ASP A 10 -8.20 -4.95 -20.98
N ALA A 11 -9.50 -4.66 -20.96
CA ALA A 11 -10.06 -3.59 -20.12
C ALA A 11 -10.03 -3.92 -18.62
N LEU A 12 -10.02 -5.21 -18.25
CA LEU A 12 -9.93 -5.65 -16.86
C LEU A 12 -8.48 -5.66 -16.36
N VAL A 13 -7.53 -6.01 -17.24
CA VAL A 13 -6.09 -6.05 -16.89
C VAL A 13 -5.52 -4.63 -16.72
N THR A 14 -5.96 -3.67 -17.53
CA THR A 14 -5.50 -2.27 -17.45
C THR A 14 -6.04 -1.53 -16.21
N LYS A 15 -7.17 -1.99 -15.64
CA LYS A 15 -7.74 -1.39 -14.41
C LYS A 15 -7.03 -1.83 -13.13
N ALA A 16 -6.29 -2.95 -13.18
CA ALA A 16 -5.70 -3.58 -12.00
C ALA A 16 -4.21 -3.23 -11.78
N SER A 17 -3.48 -2.83 -12.83
CA SER A 17 -2.01 -2.78 -12.79
C SER A 17 -1.38 -1.39 -12.59
N GLU A 18 -2.15 -0.30 -12.46
CA GLU A 18 -1.56 1.05 -12.58
C GLU A 18 -1.52 1.97 -11.34
N LYS A 19 -2.11 1.65 -10.16
CA LYS A 19 -2.41 2.77 -9.21
C LYS A 19 -2.26 2.57 -7.70
N ASN A 20 -1.43 1.64 -7.22
CA ASN A 20 -1.06 1.69 -5.79
C ASN A 20 0.33 2.30 -5.62
N THR A 21 0.38 3.64 -5.60
CA THR A 21 1.54 4.38 -5.11
C THR A 21 1.77 4.00 -3.65
N LEU A 22 2.81 3.20 -3.39
CA LEU A 22 3.24 2.85 -2.05
C LEU A 22 4.02 4.03 -1.46
N ILE A 23 3.61 4.48 -0.28
CA ILE A 23 4.32 5.47 0.53
C ILE A 23 5.25 4.71 1.48
N GLU A 24 6.54 4.96 1.37
CA GLU A 24 7.55 4.44 2.31
C GLU A 24 7.87 5.49 3.38
N LYS A 25 7.86 5.07 4.65
CA LYS A 25 8.29 5.86 5.80
C LYS A 25 9.41 5.12 6.51
N ILE A 26 10.49 5.84 6.79
CA ILE A 26 11.64 5.32 7.53
C ILE A 26 11.84 6.20 8.75
N ASN A 27 11.85 5.60 9.94
CA ASN A 27 12.21 6.33 11.14
C ASN A 27 13.71 6.15 11.42
N ARG A 28 14.49 7.23 11.27
CA ARG A 28 15.91 7.26 11.60
C ARG A 28 16.19 7.90 12.97
N ASN A 29 15.16 8.36 13.66
CA ASN A 29 15.25 9.05 14.95
C ASN A 29 15.01 8.09 16.11
N ASP A 30 15.48 8.45 17.30
CA ASP A 30 15.24 7.70 18.54
C ASP A 30 13.79 7.77 19.04
N THR A 31 13.04 8.78 18.60
CA THR A 31 11.62 8.92 18.93
C THR A 31 10.75 8.14 17.96
N PRO A 32 9.70 7.44 18.42
CA PRO A 32 8.72 6.81 17.53
C PRO A 32 8.11 7.82 16.55
N LEU A 33 7.95 7.42 15.29
CA LEU A 33 7.29 8.22 14.27
C LEU A 33 5.81 7.82 14.22
N GLU A 34 4.91 8.76 14.53
CA GLU A 34 3.47 8.60 14.36
C GLU A 34 3.10 8.78 12.88
N ILE A 35 2.46 7.76 12.30
CA ILE A 35 1.98 7.76 10.93
C ILE A 35 0.47 7.58 10.97
N ARG A 36 -0.27 8.62 10.57
CA ARG A 36 -1.72 8.54 10.39
C ARG A 36 -2.04 8.06 9.00
N LEU A 37 -2.81 6.98 8.93
CA LEU A 37 -3.30 6.39 7.71
C LEU A 37 -4.63 7.05 7.29
N GLU A 38 -4.98 6.93 6.01
CA GLU A 38 -6.23 7.47 5.44
C GLU A 38 -7.49 6.94 6.16
N ASP A 39 -7.45 5.70 6.64
CA ASP A 39 -8.56 5.05 7.33
C ASP A 39 -8.71 5.50 8.80
N GLY A 40 -7.82 6.38 9.28
CA GLY A 40 -7.77 6.84 10.67
C GLY A 40 -6.95 5.95 11.60
N SER A 41 -6.40 4.84 11.11
CA SER A 41 -5.47 4.00 11.88
C SER A 41 -4.17 4.78 12.15
N VAL A 42 -3.55 4.51 13.31
CA VAL A 42 -2.30 5.16 13.72
C VAL A 42 -1.20 4.12 13.86
N VAL A 43 -0.11 4.31 13.13
CA VAL A 43 1.06 3.43 13.20
C VAL A 43 2.20 4.16 13.90
N TYR A 44 2.72 3.58 14.98
CA TYR A 44 3.91 4.08 15.66
C TYR A 44 5.13 3.29 15.22
N LEU A 45 5.95 3.88 14.36
CA LEU A 45 7.15 3.26 13.80
C LEU A 45 8.36 3.51 14.71
N LYS A 46 8.99 2.45 15.23
CA LYS A 46 10.17 2.54 16.11
C LYS A 46 11.42 3.01 15.35
N LYS A 47 12.49 3.35 16.09
CA LYS A 47 13.79 3.70 15.51
C LYS A 47 14.29 2.61 14.55
N ASN A 48 14.96 3.04 13.49
CA ASN A 48 15.55 2.18 12.45
C ASN A 48 14.53 1.25 11.78
N SER A 49 13.24 1.56 11.88
CA SER A 49 12.19 0.77 11.28
C SER A 49 11.67 1.45 10.02
N ARG A 50 11.13 0.64 9.10
CA ARG A 50 10.60 1.07 7.81
C ARG A 50 9.21 0.50 7.62
N PHE A 51 8.28 1.34 7.22
CA PHE A 51 6.91 0.99 6.97
C PHE A 51 6.47 1.51 5.60
N SER A 52 5.97 0.61 4.75
CA SER A 52 5.47 0.94 3.43
C SER A 52 4.00 0.55 3.32
N TYR A 53 3.16 1.50 2.90
CA TYR A 53 1.71 1.35 2.84
C TYR A 53 1.16 2.03 1.58
N PRO A 54 0.01 1.59 1.04
CA PRO A 54 -0.60 2.24 -0.11
C PRO A 54 -1.14 3.63 0.27
N ALA A 55 -0.98 4.62 -0.62
CA ALA A 55 -1.51 5.97 -0.40
C ALA A 55 -3.05 5.98 -0.24
N HIS A 56 -3.74 5.03 -0.88
CA HIS A 56 -5.18 4.85 -0.80
C HIS A 56 -5.52 3.38 -0.57
N PHE A 57 -6.39 3.10 0.40
CA PHE A 57 -6.86 1.73 0.68
C PHE A 57 -8.08 1.41 -0.20
N ARG A 58 -7.85 1.23 -1.52
CA ARG A 58 -8.94 0.97 -2.50
C ARG A 58 -9.33 -0.50 -2.64
N ALA A 59 -8.52 -1.42 -2.11
CA ALA A 59 -8.77 -2.86 -2.21
C ALA A 59 -9.33 -3.41 -0.89
N GLN A 60 -10.06 -4.52 -0.96
CA GLN A 60 -10.53 -5.28 0.21
C GLN A 60 -9.40 -5.75 1.15
N SER A 61 -8.15 -5.73 0.68
CA SER A 61 -6.97 -6.07 1.46
C SER A 61 -5.98 -4.91 1.46
N ARG A 62 -5.45 -4.58 2.64
CA ARG A 62 -4.34 -3.64 2.81
C ARG A 62 -3.03 -4.42 2.86
N GLU A 63 -2.26 -4.35 1.79
CA GLU A 63 -0.90 -4.88 1.79
C GLU A 63 0.04 -3.81 2.35
N THR A 64 0.55 -4.06 3.55
CA THR A 64 1.55 -3.21 4.20
C THR A 64 2.83 -4.00 4.42
N PHE A 65 3.97 -3.36 4.22
CA PHE A 65 5.28 -3.96 4.43
C PHE A 65 5.96 -3.28 5.61
N LEU A 66 6.43 -4.08 6.56
CA LEU A 66 7.13 -3.62 7.75
C LEU A 66 8.50 -4.29 7.83
N SER A 67 9.53 -3.50 8.10
CA SER A 67 10.85 -3.96 8.49
C SER A 67 11.23 -3.29 9.80
N GLY A 68 11.56 -4.09 10.81
CA GLY A 68 11.78 -3.63 12.19
C GLY A 68 10.50 -3.73 13.02
N GLU A 69 10.20 -2.69 13.79
CA GLU A 69 9.15 -2.70 14.81
C GLU A 69 8.16 -1.53 14.61
N ALA A 70 6.88 -1.85 14.69
CA ALA A 70 5.80 -0.87 14.70
C ALA A 70 4.63 -1.35 15.57
N PHE A 71 3.83 -0.40 16.05
CA PHE A 71 2.57 -0.65 16.75
C PHE A 71 1.42 -0.07 15.92
N PHE A 72 0.29 -0.80 15.85
CA PHE A 72 -0.91 -0.49 15.07
C PHE A 72 -2.11 -0.31 15.99
#